data_AF-A0A520IZS6-F1
#
_entry.id   AF-A0A520IZS6-F1
#
_cell.length_a   1.000
_cell.length_b   1.000
_cell.length_c   1.000
_cell.angle_alpha   90.00
_cell.angle_beta   90.00
_cell.angle_gamma   90.00
#
_symmetry.space_group_name_H-M   'P 1'
#
loop_
_entity.id
_entity.type
_entity.pdbx_description
1 polymer ?
#
loop_
_entity_poly.entity_id
_entity_poly.type
_entity_poly.pdbx_seq_one_letter_code
_entity_poly.pdbx_strand_id
1 'polypeptide(L)'
;MAQGLPSLPLENEADERKKGKRFAIILAGEGIGIFLAVNIVTMINRPELKIPAMALVVGLHFIPLAKVFRRKFDYYIGTWSICVAILAITFSLQKTLNNSEVLVFTGVGMAISTVSYGLRMLLTARQALKSLYLGR
;
A
#
# COMPACT_ATOMS: atom_id res chain seq x y z
N MET A 1 -17.10 -34.83 -17.37
CA MET A 1 -18.04 -34.43 -16.29
C MET A 1 -17.31 -33.51 -15.32
N ALA A 2 -17.30 -32.21 -15.60
CA ALA A 2 -16.78 -31.22 -14.66
C ALA A 2 -17.91 -30.89 -13.67
N GLN A 3 -17.87 -31.49 -12.48
CA GLN A 3 -18.80 -31.14 -11.41
C GLN A 3 -18.62 -29.67 -11.07
N GLY A 4 -19.71 -28.91 -11.22
CA GLY A 4 -19.78 -27.50 -10.88
C GLY A 4 -19.31 -27.29 -9.45
N LEU A 5 -18.35 -26.40 -9.29
CA LEU A 5 -17.94 -25.89 -7.99
C LEU A 5 -19.21 -25.42 -7.24
N PRO A 6 -19.40 -25.80 -5.97
CA PRO A 6 -20.48 -25.24 -5.18
C PRO A 6 -20.32 -23.72 -5.18
N SER A 7 -21.32 -23.01 -5.69
CA SER A 7 -21.36 -21.56 -5.67
C SER A 7 -21.27 -21.13 -4.21
N LEU A 8 -20.11 -20.56 -3.83
CA LEU A 8 -19.92 -19.87 -2.55
C LEU A 8 -21.11 -18.93 -2.33
N PRO A 9 -21.55 -18.63 -1.10
CA PRO A 9 -22.58 -17.61 -0.90
C PRO A 9 -22.15 -16.36 -1.68
N LEU A 10 -22.88 -16.05 -2.76
CA LEU A 10 -22.54 -14.97 -3.67
C LEU A 10 -22.61 -13.68 -2.85
N GLU A 11 -21.48 -13.25 -2.30
CA GLU A 11 -21.31 -11.85 -1.96
C GLU A 11 -21.73 -11.10 -3.22
N ASN A 12 -22.76 -10.26 -3.07
CA ASN A 12 -23.57 -9.79 -4.19
C ASN A 12 -22.63 -9.30 -5.30
N GLU A 13 -22.70 -9.85 -6.52
CA GLU A 13 -21.82 -9.48 -7.65
C GLU A 13 -21.69 -7.96 -7.82
N ALA A 14 -22.77 -7.24 -7.48
CA ALA A 14 -22.82 -5.79 -7.42
C ALA A 14 -21.86 -5.16 -6.40
N ASP A 15 -21.69 -5.77 -5.22
CA ASP A 15 -20.82 -5.28 -4.15
C ASP A 15 -19.34 -5.53 -4.45
N GLU A 16 -18.99 -6.67 -5.03
CA GLU A 16 -17.62 -6.92 -5.53
C GLU A 16 -17.25 -5.96 -6.67
N ARG A 17 -18.17 -5.72 -7.62
CA ARG A 17 -17.97 -4.70 -8.67
C ARG A 17 -17.79 -3.29 -8.11
N LYS A 18 -18.54 -2.92 -7.06
CA LYS A 18 -18.39 -1.62 -6.37
C LYS A 18 -17.03 -1.51 -5.67
N LYS A 19 -16.58 -2.57 -4.98
CA LYS A 19 -15.24 -2.59 -4.36
C LYS A 19 -14.14 -2.45 -5.40
N GLY A 20 -14.24 -3.17 -6.52
CA GLY A 20 -13.29 -3.07 -7.64
C GLY A 20 -13.21 -1.66 -8.23
N LYS A 21 -14.35 -0.99 -8.46
CA LYS A 21 -14.37 0.42 -8.90
C LYS A 21 -13.72 1.37 -7.90
N ARG A 22 -14.02 1.21 -6.60
CA ARG A 22 -13.41 2.03 -5.53
C ARG A 22 -11.90 1.81 -5.46
N PHE A 23 -11.45 0.57 -5.58
CA PHE A 23 -10.03 0.24 -5.64
C PHE A 23 -9.33 0.94 -6.82
N ALA A 24 -9.90 0.88 -8.02
CA ALA A 24 -9.35 1.56 -9.20
C ALA A 24 -9.25 3.08 -9.01
N ILE A 25 -10.25 3.71 -8.38
CA ILE A 25 -10.23 5.15 -8.06
C ILE A 25 -9.10 5.47 -7.07
N ILE A 26 -8.89 4.63 -6.05
CA ILE A 26 -7.82 4.82 -5.06
C ILE A 26 -6.45 4.72 -5.74
N LEU A 27 -6.23 3.73 -6.62
CA LEU A 27 -4.99 3.59 -7.39
C LEU A 27 -4.75 4.78 -8.32
N ALA A 28 -5.79 5.25 -9.00
CA ALA A 28 -5.69 6.46 -9.83
C ALA A 28 -5.32 7.68 -8.98
N GLY A 29 -5.95 7.82 -7.79
CA GLY A 29 -5.63 8.87 -6.83
C GLY A 29 -4.19 8.81 -6.31
N GLU A 30 -3.66 7.61 -6.07
CA GLU A 30 -2.24 7.40 -5.72
C GLU A 30 -1.32 7.90 -6.83
N GLY A 31 -1.58 7.50 -8.09
CA GLY A 31 -0.77 7.95 -9.23
C GLY A 31 -0.76 9.47 -9.39
N ILE A 32 -1.92 10.11 -9.22
CA ILE A 32 -2.05 11.58 -9.21
C ILE A 32 -1.28 12.17 -8.03
N GLY A 33 -1.40 11.57 -6.84
CA GLY A 33 -0.70 12.02 -5.64
C GLY A 33 0.83 11.97 -5.80
N ILE A 34 1.37 10.89 -6.37
CA ILE A 34 2.80 10.73 -6.67
C ILE A 34 3.24 11.79 -7.67
N PHE A 35 2.48 11.99 -8.74
CA PHE A 35 2.78 13.00 -9.75
C PHE A 35 2.86 14.40 -9.12
N LEU A 36 1.86 14.77 -8.31
CA LEU A 36 1.85 16.06 -7.62
C LEU A 36 3.02 16.19 -6.63
N ALA A 37 3.27 15.16 -5.82
CA ALA A 37 4.36 15.16 -4.85
C ALA A 37 5.73 15.39 -5.52
N VAL A 38 6.02 14.68 -6.62
CA VAL A 38 7.29 14.84 -7.36
C VAL A 38 7.41 16.23 -7.99
N ASN A 39 6.31 16.76 -8.55
CA ASN A 39 6.31 18.10 -9.14
C ASN A 39 6.54 19.18 -8.08
N ILE A 40 5.85 19.12 -6.94
CA ILE A 40 6.01 20.07 -5.83
C ILE A 40 7.45 20.08 -5.33
N VAL A 41 8.02 18.89 -5.08
CA VAL A 41 9.40 18.76 -4.62
C VAL A 41 10.41 19.31 -5.63
N THR A 42 10.15 19.11 -6.93
CA THR A 42 10.99 19.65 -8.00
C THR A 42 10.89 21.17 -8.07
N MET A 43 9.70 21.75 -7.88
CA MET A 43 9.47 23.19 -7.87
C MET A 43 10.18 23.90 -6.71
N ILE A 44 10.33 23.21 -5.57
CA ILE A 44 11.04 23.72 -4.38
C ILE A 44 12.57 23.51 -4.50
N ASN A 45 13.07 22.98 -5.63
CA ASN A 45 14.48 22.66 -5.86
C ASN A 45 15.10 21.73 -4.78
N ARG A 46 14.30 20.79 -4.25
CA ARG A 46 14.72 19.83 -3.22
C ARG A 46 14.61 18.39 -3.69
N PRO A 47 15.29 17.99 -4.79
CA PRO A 47 15.13 16.67 -5.38
C PRO A 47 15.40 15.51 -4.42
N GLU A 48 16.14 15.74 -3.33
CA GLU A 48 16.35 14.78 -2.25
C GLU A 48 15.06 14.28 -1.59
N LEU A 49 13.98 15.07 -1.61
CA LEU A 49 12.70 14.72 -1.01
C LEU A 49 11.78 13.90 -1.94
N LYS A 50 12.17 13.63 -3.18
CA LYS A 50 11.32 12.93 -4.15
C LYS A 50 10.93 11.53 -3.66
N ILE A 51 11.91 10.74 -3.23
CA ILE A 51 11.69 9.37 -2.76
C ILE A 51 10.87 9.35 -1.45
N PRO A 52 11.22 10.14 -0.42
CA PRO A 52 10.39 10.25 0.79
C PRO A 52 8.96 10.74 0.52
N ALA A 53 8.77 11.70 -0.38
CA ALA A 53 7.45 12.22 -0.72
C ALA A 53 6.58 11.16 -1.43
N MET A 54 7.17 10.37 -2.34
CA MET A 54 6.49 9.22 -2.94
C MET A 54 6.11 8.19 -1.88
N ALA A 55 7.03 7.84 -0.97
CA ALA A 55 6.74 6.91 0.14
C ALA A 55 5.59 7.41 1.03
N LEU A 56 5.47 8.72 1.25
CA LEU A 56 4.37 9.32 2.01
C LEU A 56 3.02 9.11 1.29
N VAL A 57 2.96 9.37 -0.02
CA VAL A 57 1.74 9.14 -0.81
C VAL A 57 1.34 7.67 -0.80
N VAL A 58 2.33 6.77 -0.94
CA VAL A 58 2.12 5.33 -0.83
C VAL A 58 1.54 4.96 0.54
N GLY A 59 2.10 5.48 1.63
CA GLY A 59 1.55 5.24 2.97
C GLY A 59 0.11 5.76 3.15
N LEU A 60 -0.21 6.92 2.58
CA LEU A 60 -1.54 7.53 2.69
C LEU A 60 -2.62 6.74 1.93
N HIS A 61 -2.31 6.13 0.79
CA HIS A 61 -3.31 5.38 0.02
C HIS A 61 -3.76 4.09 0.74
N PHE A 62 -2.97 3.53 1.65
CA PHE A 62 -3.36 2.35 2.43
C PHE A 62 -4.56 2.63 3.35
N ILE A 63 -4.79 3.89 3.74
CA ILE A 63 -5.92 4.29 4.59
C ILE A 63 -7.28 4.08 3.89
N PRO A 64 -7.53 4.65 2.68
CA PRO A 64 -8.77 4.36 1.96
C PRO A 64 -8.86 2.89 1.53
N LEU A 65 -7.73 2.22 1.26
CA LEU A 65 -7.69 0.79 0.98
C LEU A 65 -8.22 -0.04 2.17
N ALA A 66 -7.79 0.31 3.38
CA ALA A 66 -8.27 -0.30 4.62
C ALA A 66 -9.77 -0.15 4.81
N LYS A 67 -10.36 0.97 4.37
CA LYS A 67 -11.82 1.19 4.39
C LYS A 67 -12.56 0.33 3.38
N VAL A 68 -12.03 0.20 2.16
CA VAL A 68 -12.67 -0.59 1.08
C VAL A 68 -12.67 -2.08 1.41
N PHE A 69 -11.53 -2.61 1.87
CA PHE A 69 -11.38 -4.03 2.18
C PHE A 69 -11.67 -4.38 3.65
N ARG A 70 -12.04 -3.38 4.47
CA ARG A 70 -12.33 -3.51 5.91
C ARG A 70 -11.23 -4.26 6.68
N ARG A 71 -9.98 -4.11 6.25
CA ARG A 71 -8.84 -4.87 6.75
C ARG A 71 -8.00 -4.01 7.70
N LYS A 72 -8.05 -4.33 9.00
CA LYS A 72 -7.32 -3.57 10.04
C LYS A 72 -5.82 -3.44 9.79
N PHE A 73 -5.22 -4.43 9.14
CA PHE A 73 -3.78 -4.45 8.87
C PHE A 73 -3.31 -3.39 7.89
N ASP A 74 -4.17 -2.93 7.00
CA ASP A 74 -3.79 -1.92 6.02
C ASP A 74 -3.53 -0.58 6.72
N TYR A 75 -4.19 -0.33 7.85
CA TYR A 75 -3.84 0.79 8.72
C TYR A 75 -2.45 0.64 9.35
N TYR A 76 -2.01 -0.57 9.73
CA TYR A 76 -0.66 -0.76 10.29
C TYR A 76 0.43 -0.53 9.24
N ILE A 77 0.25 -1.08 8.03
CA ILE A 77 1.17 -0.89 6.91
C ILE A 77 1.19 0.57 6.44
N GLY A 78 0.02 1.21 6.37
CA GLY A 78 -0.10 2.64 6.06
C GLY A 78 0.63 3.50 7.10
N THR A 79 0.33 3.32 8.39
CA THR A 79 0.99 4.07 9.48
C THR A 79 2.50 3.84 9.48
N TRP A 80 2.97 2.60 9.30
CA TRP A 80 4.40 2.30 9.19
C TRP A 80 5.05 3.09 8.04
N SER A 81 4.45 3.03 6.85
CA SER A 81 4.97 3.70 5.65
C SER A 81 4.97 5.22 5.80
N ILE A 82 3.94 5.79 6.43
CA ILE A 82 3.86 7.22 6.77
C ILE A 82 4.97 7.60 7.77
N CYS A 83 5.17 6.81 8.83
CA CYS A 83 6.23 7.07 9.81
C CYS A 83 7.62 7.05 9.16
N VAL A 84 7.91 6.04 8.33
CA VAL A 84 9.18 5.94 7.59
C VAL A 84 9.36 7.18 6.70
N ALA A 85 8.33 7.59 5.96
CA ALA A 85 8.40 8.75 5.09
C ALA A 85 8.63 10.06 5.86
N ILE A 86 7.94 10.28 6.98
CA ILE A 86 8.12 11.47 7.83
C ILE A 86 9.52 11.50 8.41
N LEU A 87 10.04 10.38 8.90
CA LEU A 87 11.40 10.28 9.41
C LEU A 87 12.44 10.59 8.33
N ALA A 88 12.26 10.02 7.12
CA ALA A 88 13.14 10.28 5.99
C ALA A 88 13.14 11.78 5.57
N ILE A 89 11.96 12.41 5.53
CA ILE A 89 11.83 13.86 5.28
C ILE A 89 12.54 14.65 6.37
N THR A 90 12.34 14.29 7.64
CA THR A 90 12.93 15.00 8.79
C THR A 90 14.45 14.91 8.77
N PHE A 91 15.01 13.73 8.55
CA PHE A 91 16.46 13.53 8.45
C PHE A 91 17.08 14.25 7.24
N SER A 92 16.35 14.33 6.13
CA SER A 92 16.77 15.09 4.96
C SER A 92 16.79 16.60 5.23
N LEU A 93 15.75 17.14 5.88
CA LEU A 93 15.66 18.57 6.22
C LEU A 93 16.69 19.00 7.27
N GLN A 94 16.97 18.14 8.25
CA GLN A 94 17.98 18.38 9.29
C GLN A 94 19.43 18.18 8.80
N LYS A 95 19.62 17.77 7.53
CA LYS A 95 20.94 17.38 6.97
C LYS A 95 21.68 16.34 7.82
N THR A 96 20.95 15.51 8.55
CA THR A 96 21.51 14.44 9.38
C THR A 96 22.00 13.29 8.51
N LEU A 97 21.32 13.04 7.39
CA LEU A 97 21.64 11.99 6.43
C LEU A 97 21.92 12.57 5.05
N ASN A 98 22.86 11.96 4.34
CA ASN A 98 23.14 12.25 2.94
C ASN A 98 21.99 11.73 2.03
N ASN A 99 21.92 12.23 0.79
CA ASN A 99 20.88 11.83 -0.16
C ASN A 99 20.80 10.30 -0.36
N SER A 100 21.95 9.63 -0.44
CA SER A 100 22.02 8.18 -0.57
C SER A 100 21.52 7.45 0.68
N GLU A 101 21.79 7.98 1.86
CA GLU A 101 21.36 7.38 3.13
C GLU A 101 19.84 7.54 3.34
N VAL A 102 19.28 8.69 2.98
CA VAL A 102 17.82 8.91 2.98
C VAL A 102 17.13 7.95 2.00
N LEU A 103 17.73 7.73 0.82
CA LEU A 103 17.22 6.77 -0.16
C LEU A 103 17.26 5.34 0.38
N VAL A 104 18.37 4.91 0.98
CA VAL A 104 18.50 3.58 1.58
C VAL A 104 17.51 3.41 2.73
N PHE A 105 17.42 4.38 3.64
CA PHE A 105 16.50 4.35 4.78
C PHE A 105 15.04 4.22 4.31
N THR A 106 14.63 5.07 3.36
CA THR A 106 13.27 5.03 2.80
C THR A 106 13.03 3.71 2.07
N GLY A 107 13.97 3.27 1.22
CA GLY A 107 13.86 2.04 0.45
C GLY A 107 13.73 0.79 1.33
N VAL A 108 14.56 0.67 2.36
CA VAL A 108 14.50 -0.45 3.31
C VAL A 108 13.18 -0.43 4.09
N GLY A 109 12.76 0.73 4.60
CA GLY A 109 11.49 0.85 5.32
C GLY A 109 10.28 0.46 4.47
N MET A 110 10.27 0.86 3.19
CA MET A 110 9.23 0.50 2.23
C MET A 110 9.30 -0.96 1.77
N ALA A 111 10.51 -1.53 1.66
CA ALA A 111 10.70 -2.95 1.36
C ALA A 111 10.12 -3.83 2.48
N ILE A 112 10.37 -3.50 3.75
CA ILE A 112 9.77 -4.19 4.90
C ILE A 112 8.24 -4.14 4.84
N SER A 113 7.69 -2.96 4.54
CA SER A 113 6.25 -2.74 4.38
C SER A 113 5.67 -3.67 3.30
N THR A 114 6.29 -3.69 2.13
CA THR A 114 5.85 -4.46 0.95
C THR A 114 5.97 -5.96 1.18
N VAL A 115 7.11 -6.42 1.72
CA VAL A 115 7.33 -7.84 2.03
C VAL A 115 6.35 -8.33 3.09
N SER A 116 6.16 -7.58 4.17
CA SER A 116 5.20 -7.93 5.24
C SER A 116 3.78 -8.01 4.69
N TYR A 117 3.40 -7.07 3.83
CA TYR A 117 2.08 -7.06 3.19
C TYR A 117 1.90 -8.26 2.25
N GLY A 118 2.88 -8.55 1.40
CA GLY A 118 2.87 -9.69 0.48
C GLY A 118 2.80 -11.03 1.21
N LEU A 119 3.61 -11.22 2.25
CA LEU A 119 3.59 -12.43 3.08
C LEU A 119 2.21 -12.63 3.73
N ARG A 120 1.62 -11.58 4.29
CA ARG A 120 0.29 -11.69 4.90
C ARG A 120 -0.78 -12.05 3.87
N MET A 121 -0.74 -11.47 2.67
CA MET A 121 -1.66 -11.84 1.59
C MET A 121 -1.48 -13.30 1.16
N LEU A 122 -0.24 -13.79 1.05
CA LEU A 122 0.05 -15.19 0.75
C LEU A 122 -0.50 -16.14 1.83
N LEU A 123 -0.35 -15.78 3.11
CA LEU A 123 -0.87 -16.58 4.22
C LEU A 123 -2.40 -16.59 4.23
N THR A 124 -3.05 -15.45 4.03
CA THR A 124 -4.52 -15.36 3.91
C THR A 124 -5.03 -16.16 2.72
N ALA A 125 -4.36 -16.09 1.56
CA ALA A 125 -4.71 -16.87 0.38
C ALA A 125 -4.57 -18.38 0.64
N ARG A 126 -3.47 -18.80 1.28
CA ARG A 126 -3.26 -20.21 1.68
C ARG A 126 -4.34 -20.69 2.64
N GLN A 127 -4.73 -19.88 3.62
CA GLN A 127 -5.79 -20.21 4.57
C GLN A 127 -7.14 -20.37 3.88
N ALA A 128 -7.49 -19.46 2.97
CA ALA A 128 -8.72 -19.54 2.18
C ALA A 128 -8.75 -20.79 1.27
N LEU A 129 -7.63 -21.11 0.61
CA LEU A 129 -7.51 -22.34 -0.18
C LEU A 129 -7.60 -23.60 0.68
N LYS A 130 -6.95 -23.60 1.85
CA LYS A 130 -7.01 -24.71 2.79
C LYS A 130 -8.43 -24.93 3.30
N SER A 131 -9.18 -23.86 3.62
CA SER A 131 -10.59 -23.98 4.03
C SER A 131 -11.50 -24.46 2.90
N LEU A 132 -11.17 -24.16 1.64
CA LEU A 132 -11.90 -24.68 0.48
C LEU A 132 -11.63 -26.18 0.24
N TYR A 133 -10.41 -26.65 0.49
CA TYR A 133 -10.01 -28.03 0.21
C TYR A 133 -10.29 -29.00 1.37
N LEU A 134 -10.21 -28.54 2.63
CA LEU A 134 -10.50 -29.31 3.85
C LEU A 134 -11.90 -29.02 4.42
N GLY A 135 -12.67 -28.15 3.76
CA GLY A 135 -14.06 -27.82 4.06
C GLY A 135 -15.03 -28.48 3.09
N ARG A 136 -14.90 -29.80 2.92
CA ARG A 136 -16.01 -30.74 2.82
C ARG A 136 -15.69 -31.92 3.72
#